data_AF-A0A943D4V2-F1
#
_entry.id   AF-A0A943D4V2-F1
#
_cell.length_a   1.000
_cell.length_b   1.000
_cell.length_c   1.000
_cell.angle_alpha   90.00
_cell.angle_beta   90.00
_cell.angle_gamma   90.00
#
_symmetry.space_group_name_H-M   'P 1'
#
loop_
_entity.id
_entity.type
_entity.pdbx_description
1 polymer ?
#
loop_
_entity_poly.entity_id
_entity_poly.type
_entity_poly.pdbx_seq_one_letter_code
_entity_poly.pdbx_strand_id
1 'polypeptide(L)'
;MGRELKRVPLDFNYPLNEVWEGYAPTIEKIKSIKGIFKKAPYLKDCKSSWDICSKCDEIINCCSESAEHCIWYNKDNKREWYKEVPEGEGYQLWETTSEGSPTSPVFKTLNDLCEWCEDNATTFADYKATKEEWRRMLQSGLVSHKEVNIEFI
;
A
#
# COMPACT_ATOMS: atom_id res chain seq x y z
N MET A 1 9.47 2.64 -8.65
CA MET A 1 8.33 1.97 -8.00
C MET A 1 8.80 0.62 -7.48
N GLY A 2 8.84 0.45 -6.17
CA GLY A 2 9.33 -0.76 -5.52
C GLY A 2 8.25 -1.83 -5.38
N ARG A 3 8.67 -3.08 -5.20
CA ARG A 3 7.81 -4.20 -4.85
C ARG A 3 8.21 -4.82 -3.53
N GLU A 4 7.23 -5.36 -2.83
CA GLU A 4 7.42 -6.12 -1.61
C GLU A 4 6.64 -7.44 -1.66
N LEU A 5 7.17 -8.44 -0.95
CA LEU A 5 6.50 -9.71 -0.75
C LEU A 5 5.66 -9.62 0.52
N LYS A 6 4.35 -9.90 0.42
CA LYS A 6 3.50 -10.08 1.60
C LYS A 6 2.99 -11.51 1.72
N ARG A 7 2.75 -11.88 2.98
CA ARG A 7 2.15 -13.15 3.36
C ARG A 7 0.69 -12.92 3.69
N VAL A 8 -0.22 -13.55 2.95
CA VAL A 8 -1.67 -13.32 3.05
C VAL A 8 -2.43 -14.65 3.09
N PRO A 9 -3.66 -14.71 3.62
CA PRO A 9 -4.50 -15.90 3.56
C PRO A 9 -4.66 -16.42 2.13
N LEU A 10 -4.75 -17.74 1.94
CA LEU A 10 -4.90 -18.33 0.61
C LEU A 10 -6.23 -17.95 -0.07
N ASP A 11 -7.24 -17.64 0.73
CA ASP A 11 -8.56 -17.14 0.33
C ASP A 11 -8.63 -15.61 0.32
N PHE A 12 -7.50 -14.91 0.49
CA PHE A 12 -7.45 -13.46 0.45
C PHE A 12 -7.86 -12.95 -0.93
N ASN A 13 -9.07 -12.40 -0.99
CA ASN A 13 -9.69 -11.90 -2.19
C ASN A 13 -9.82 -10.38 -2.11
N TYR A 14 -8.81 -9.68 -2.61
CA TYR A 14 -8.80 -8.23 -2.76
C TYR A 14 -8.57 -7.86 -4.23
N PRO A 15 -9.22 -6.81 -4.77
CA PRO A 15 -9.01 -6.39 -6.14
C PRO A 15 -7.54 -6.07 -6.44
N LEU A 16 -7.04 -6.54 -7.59
CA LEU A 16 -5.67 -6.28 -8.01
C LEU A 16 -5.51 -4.82 -8.47
N ASN A 17 -4.33 -4.25 -8.20
CA ASN A 17 -3.97 -2.85 -8.50
C ASN A 17 -4.84 -1.81 -7.78
N GLU A 18 -5.66 -2.23 -6.81
CA GLU A 18 -6.40 -1.33 -5.94
C GLU A 18 -5.65 -1.13 -4.63
N VAL A 19 -5.65 0.10 -4.13
CA VAL A 19 -4.97 0.46 -2.89
C VAL A 19 -5.67 -0.22 -1.71
N TRP A 20 -4.91 -0.94 -0.88
CA TRP A 20 -5.49 -1.62 0.28
C TRP A 20 -6.16 -0.63 1.23
N GLU A 21 -7.37 -0.96 1.63
CA GLU A 21 -8.22 -0.12 2.49
C GLU A 21 -7.58 0.27 3.83
N GLY A 22 -6.61 -0.51 4.29
CA GLY A 22 -5.87 -0.21 5.51
C GLY A 22 -4.73 0.79 5.32
N TYR A 23 -4.31 1.07 4.09
CA TYR A 23 -3.35 2.13 3.75
C TYR A 23 -4.03 3.42 3.30
N ALA A 24 -5.12 3.31 2.53
CA ALA A 24 -5.95 4.46 2.16
C ALA A 24 -7.46 4.12 2.23
N PRO A 25 -8.15 4.45 3.32
CA PRO A 25 -9.59 4.24 3.43
C PRO A 25 -10.36 5.23 2.55
N THR A 26 -11.54 4.80 2.11
CA THR A 26 -12.47 5.69 1.39
C THR A 26 -12.99 6.79 2.31
N ILE A 27 -13.42 7.91 1.72
CA ILE A 27 -14.01 9.02 2.49
C ILE A 27 -15.24 8.58 3.30
N GLU A 28 -16.03 7.65 2.77
CA GLU A 28 -17.20 7.10 3.46
C GLU A 28 -16.80 6.33 4.72
N LYS A 29 -15.75 5.49 4.62
CA LYS A 29 -15.16 4.81 5.78
C LYS A 29 -14.65 5.82 6.80
N ILE A 30 -13.91 6.84 6.36
CA ILE A 30 -13.39 7.89 7.26
C ILE A 30 -14.54 8.57 8.00
N LYS A 31 -15.61 8.98 7.30
CA LYS A 31 -16.79 9.63 7.90
C LYS A 31 -17.57 8.72 8.85
N SER A 32 -17.48 7.40 8.67
CA SER A 32 -18.13 6.41 9.55
C SER A 32 -17.41 6.23 10.89
N ILE A 33 -16.15 6.66 11.02
CA ILE A 33 -15.36 6.53 12.25
C ILE A 33 -16.00 7.34 13.38
N LYS A 34 -16.26 6.68 14.50
CA LYS A 34 -16.94 7.30 15.64
C LYS A 34 -16.13 8.44 16.21
N GLY A 35 -16.72 9.64 16.26
CA GLY A 35 -16.07 10.82 16.82
C GLY A 35 -15.06 11.51 15.89
N ILE A 36 -14.90 11.04 14.65
CA ILE A 36 -13.96 11.63 13.69
C ILE A 36 -14.25 13.12 13.43
N PHE A 37 -15.51 13.53 13.38
CA PHE A 37 -15.88 14.94 13.17
C PHE A 37 -15.55 15.85 14.36
N LYS A 38 -15.28 15.29 15.55
CA LYS A 38 -14.73 16.06 16.66
C LYS A 38 -13.23 16.26 16.49
N LYS A 39 -12.53 15.21 16.04
CA LYS A 39 -11.09 15.21 15.78
C LYS A 39 -10.71 15.98 14.50
N ALA A 40 -11.57 15.97 13.49
CA ALA A 40 -11.34 16.58 12.17
C ALA A 40 -12.65 17.19 11.64
N PRO A 41 -13.03 18.41 12.08
CA PRO A 41 -14.31 19.03 11.71
C PRO A 41 -14.46 19.31 10.22
N TYR A 42 -13.36 19.63 9.53
CA TYR A 42 -13.31 19.95 8.10
C TYR A 42 -13.75 18.79 7.18
N LEU A 43 -13.74 17.54 7.67
CA LEU A 43 -14.24 16.36 6.95
C LEU A 43 -15.72 16.45 6.58
N LYS A 44 -16.52 17.24 7.33
CA LYS A 44 -17.95 17.44 7.03
C LYS A 44 -18.15 18.00 5.63
N ASP A 45 -17.24 18.86 5.22
CA ASP A 45 -17.34 19.60 3.95
C ASP A 45 -16.51 18.95 2.84
N CYS A 46 -15.80 17.85 3.11
CA CYS A 46 -15.01 17.11 2.12
C CYS A 46 -15.93 16.15 1.34
N LYS A 47 -15.79 16.09 0.00
CA LYS A 47 -16.59 15.19 -0.86
C LYS A 47 -15.77 14.01 -1.38
N SER A 48 -14.44 14.14 -1.44
CA SER A 48 -13.50 13.09 -1.84
C SER A 48 -12.32 12.97 -0.86
N SER A 49 -11.57 11.87 -0.91
CA SER A 49 -10.32 11.69 -0.13
C SER A 49 -9.27 12.76 -0.48
N TRP A 50 -9.25 13.22 -1.74
CA TRP A 50 -8.37 14.28 -2.21
C TRP A 50 -8.76 15.66 -1.64
N ASP A 51 -10.07 15.93 -1.49
CA ASP A 51 -10.56 17.19 -0.88
C ASP A 51 -10.11 17.33 0.57
N ILE A 52 -9.86 16.22 1.27
CA ILE A 52 -9.42 16.20 2.67
C ILE A 52 -8.08 16.90 2.78
N CYS A 53 -7.14 16.62 1.88
CA CYS A 53 -5.80 17.20 1.92
C CYS A 53 -5.85 18.68 1.52
N SER A 54 -6.58 19.03 0.46
CA SER A 54 -6.74 20.42 0.01
C SER A 54 -7.38 21.30 1.09
N LYS A 55 -8.45 20.82 1.74
CA LYS A 55 -9.08 21.56 2.85
C LYS A 55 -8.24 21.57 4.13
N CYS A 56 -7.43 20.54 4.34
CA CYS A 56 -6.41 20.57 5.39
C CYS A 56 -5.51 21.78 5.17
N ASP A 57 -4.85 21.85 4.01
CA ASP A 57 -3.82 22.86 3.70
C ASP A 57 -4.36 24.31 3.78
N GLU A 58 -5.63 24.52 3.41
CA GLU A 58 -6.31 25.82 3.51
C GLU A 58 -6.63 26.27 4.95
N ILE A 59 -6.79 25.33 5.90
CA ILE A 59 -7.33 25.61 7.25
C ILE A 59 -6.27 25.43 8.34
N ILE A 60 -5.40 24.44 8.19
CA ILE A 60 -4.47 23.99 9.22
C ILE A 60 -3.25 23.38 8.51
N ASN A 61 -2.04 23.82 8.85
CA ASN A 61 -0.82 23.34 8.19
C ASN A 61 -0.53 21.88 8.64
N CYS A 62 -1.20 20.90 8.02
CA CYS A 62 -1.58 19.62 8.65
C CYS A 62 -0.74 18.40 8.25
N CYS A 63 0.27 18.56 7.40
CA CYS A 63 1.05 17.43 6.90
C CYS A 63 2.18 17.03 7.87
N SER A 64 1.86 16.85 9.15
CA SER A 64 2.81 16.40 10.17
C SER A 64 2.19 15.37 11.12
N GLU A 65 3.04 14.56 11.76
CA GLU A 65 2.61 13.58 12.77
C GLU A 65 2.00 14.24 14.02
N SER A 66 2.29 15.53 14.25
CA SER A 66 1.79 16.32 15.38
C SER A 66 0.51 17.10 15.07
N ALA A 67 0.04 17.07 13.82
CA ALA A 67 -1.15 17.80 13.44
C ALA A 67 -2.40 17.12 13.99
N GLU A 68 -3.01 17.73 15.03
CA GLU A 68 -4.12 17.17 15.80
C GLU A 68 -5.31 16.71 14.94
N HIS A 69 -5.52 17.42 13.82
CA HIS A 69 -6.65 17.22 12.94
C HIS A 69 -6.34 16.38 11.69
N CYS A 70 -5.07 16.03 11.43
CA CYS A 70 -4.71 15.30 10.21
C CYS A 70 -5.19 13.87 10.30
N ILE A 71 -5.99 13.38 9.34
CA ILE A 71 -6.38 11.97 9.35
C ILE A 71 -5.28 11.03 8.84
N TRP A 72 -4.36 11.55 8.01
CA TRP A 72 -3.39 10.76 7.26
C TRP A 72 -2.08 10.55 8.03
N TYR A 73 -1.54 11.64 8.56
CA TYR A 73 -0.21 11.66 9.20
C TYR A 73 -0.27 11.61 10.73
N ASN A 74 -1.37 12.07 11.34
CA ASN A 74 -1.51 11.96 12.79
C ASN A 74 -1.62 10.49 13.21
N LYS A 75 -0.77 10.05 14.13
CA LYS A 75 -0.71 8.66 14.57
C LYS A 75 -2.00 8.19 15.25
N ASP A 76 -2.64 9.04 16.04
CA ASP A 76 -3.85 8.70 16.79
C ASP A 76 -5.06 8.59 15.87
N ASN A 77 -5.17 9.46 14.87
CA ASN A 77 -6.23 9.35 13.87
C ASN A 77 -6.00 8.17 12.94
N LYS A 78 -4.75 7.94 12.51
CA LYS A 78 -4.37 6.81 11.65
C LYS A 78 -4.72 5.48 12.28
N ARG A 79 -4.51 5.30 13.59
CA ARG A 79 -4.86 4.06 14.32
C ARG A 79 -6.33 3.67 14.25
N GLU A 80 -7.23 4.63 14.05
CA GLU A 80 -8.68 4.37 14.01
C GLU A 80 -9.13 3.70 12.70
N TRP A 81 -8.35 3.86 11.62
CA TRP A 81 -8.70 3.34 10.30
C TRP A 81 -7.63 2.44 9.67
N TYR A 82 -6.37 2.58 10.10
CA TYR A 82 -5.26 1.77 9.60
C TYR A 82 -5.49 0.32 9.96
N LYS A 83 -5.33 -0.55 8.96
CA LYS A 83 -5.50 -1.98 9.11
C LYS A 83 -4.36 -2.69 8.40
N GLU A 84 -3.63 -3.51 9.13
CA GLU A 84 -2.61 -4.35 8.53
C GLU A 84 -3.26 -5.39 7.63
N VAL A 85 -2.55 -5.75 6.58
CA VAL A 85 -2.95 -6.86 5.71
C VAL A 85 -2.95 -8.13 6.57
N PRO A 86 -4.02 -8.94 6.53
CA PRO A 86 -4.04 -10.17 7.32
C PRO A 86 -2.86 -11.07 6.93
N GLU A 87 -2.16 -11.59 7.92
CA GLU A 87 -1.08 -12.54 7.68
C GLU A 87 -1.65 -13.94 7.39
N GLY A 88 -1.02 -14.66 6.47
CA GLY A 88 -1.42 -16.03 6.14
C GLY A 88 -0.32 -16.81 5.41
N GLU A 89 -0.64 -18.03 4.98
CA GLU A 89 0.35 -18.92 4.38
C GLU A 89 0.70 -18.57 2.94
N GLY A 90 -0.18 -17.87 2.23
CA GLY A 90 -0.03 -17.50 0.83
C GLY A 90 1.03 -16.44 0.60
N TYR A 91 1.47 -16.33 -0.65
CA TYR A 91 2.45 -15.40 -1.16
C TYR A 91 1.79 -14.46 -2.16
N GLN A 92 1.97 -13.16 -1.97
CA GLN A 92 1.43 -12.15 -2.86
C GLN A 92 2.42 -11.01 -3.07
N LEU A 93 2.49 -10.49 -4.29
CA LEU A 93 3.32 -9.34 -4.65
C LEU A 93 2.52 -8.05 -4.43
N TRP A 94 3.18 -7.05 -3.82
CA TRP A 94 2.61 -5.76 -3.48
C TRP A 94 3.50 -4.61 -3.97
N GLU A 95 2.90 -3.46 -4.26
CA GLU A 95 3.62 -2.23 -4.61
C GLU A 95 3.85 -1.33 -3.40
N THR A 96 5.05 -0.77 -3.27
CA THR A 96 5.42 0.07 -2.11
C THR A 96 5.21 1.56 -2.33
N THR A 97 5.02 2.00 -3.58
CA THR A 97 5.28 3.40 -3.99
C THR A 97 4.02 4.25 -4.11
N SER A 98 2.86 3.61 -4.21
CA SER A 98 1.56 4.26 -4.38
C SER A 98 0.50 3.58 -3.52
N GLU A 99 0.80 3.46 -2.22
CA GLU A 99 -0.20 3.16 -1.17
C GLU A 99 -0.49 1.67 -0.91
N GLY A 100 0.35 0.73 -1.35
CA GLY A 100 0.23 -0.67 -0.92
C GLY A 100 -0.93 -1.39 -1.59
N SER A 101 -0.83 -1.61 -2.89
CA SER A 101 -1.78 -2.39 -3.69
C SER A 101 -1.24 -3.80 -3.97
N PRO A 102 -2.08 -4.86 -3.96
CA PRO A 102 -1.68 -6.18 -4.43
C PRO A 102 -1.64 -6.19 -5.95
N THR A 103 -0.52 -6.64 -6.53
CA THR A 103 -0.34 -6.70 -7.99
C THR A 103 -0.46 -8.11 -8.53
N SER A 104 -0.33 -9.13 -7.68
CA SER A 104 -0.49 -10.53 -8.06
C SER A 104 -1.67 -11.20 -7.37
N PRO A 105 -2.22 -12.29 -7.93
CA PRO A 105 -3.02 -13.25 -7.18
C PRO A 105 -2.24 -13.83 -5.99
N VAL A 106 -2.96 -14.51 -5.10
CA VAL A 106 -2.35 -15.23 -3.98
C VAL A 106 -1.89 -16.60 -4.45
N PHE A 107 -0.62 -16.92 -4.17
CA PHE A 107 -0.02 -18.19 -4.50
C PHE A 107 0.30 -19.00 -3.25
N LYS A 108 0.20 -20.33 -3.34
CA LYS A 108 0.54 -21.21 -2.22
C LYS A 108 2.05 -21.32 -1.99
N THR A 109 2.84 -21.19 -3.05
CA THR A 109 4.30 -21.26 -2.96
C THR A 109 4.96 -20.05 -3.58
N LEU A 110 6.16 -19.72 -3.08
CA LEU A 110 6.99 -18.66 -3.65
C LEU A 110 7.38 -18.95 -5.10
N ASN A 111 7.55 -20.23 -5.47
CA ASN A 111 7.93 -20.60 -6.84
C ASN A 111 6.82 -20.27 -7.84
N ASP A 112 5.56 -20.56 -7.49
CA ASP A 112 4.41 -20.26 -8.36
C ASP A 112 4.27 -18.74 -8.55
N LEU A 113 4.52 -17.96 -7.49
CA LEU A 113 4.57 -16.50 -7.58
C LEU A 113 5.69 -16.06 -8.53
N CYS A 114 6.91 -16.60 -8.38
CA CYS A 114 8.04 -16.21 -9.24
C CYS A 114 7.81 -16.57 -10.72
N GLU A 115 7.17 -17.72 -11.01
CA GLU A 115 6.78 -18.10 -12.38
C GLU A 115 5.78 -17.10 -12.96
N TRP A 116 4.77 -16.70 -12.17
CA TRP A 116 3.82 -15.69 -12.61
C TRP A 116 4.47 -14.32 -12.83
N CYS A 117 5.39 -13.93 -11.94
CA CYS A 117 6.08 -12.64 -12.00
C CYS A 117 6.98 -12.49 -13.22
N GLU A 118 7.56 -13.58 -13.73
CA GLU A 118 8.41 -13.54 -14.93
C GLU A 118 7.65 -13.01 -16.16
N ASP A 119 6.41 -13.47 -16.34
CA ASP A 119 5.58 -13.07 -17.47
C ASP A 119 4.79 -11.77 -17.21
N ASN A 120 4.31 -11.59 -15.97
CA ASN A 120 3.27 -10.60 -15.65
C ASN A 120 3.75 -9.41 -14.80
N ALA A 121 4.94 -9.46 -14.20
CA ALA A 121 5.43 -8.40 -13.34
C ALA A 121 6.74 -7.79 -13.87
N THR A 122 6.93 -6.50 -13.62
CA THR A 122 8.23 -5.83 -13.82
C THR A 122 8.93 -5.68 -12.46
N THR A 123 10.24 -5.43 -12.44
CA THR A 123 11.01 -5.16 -11.21
C THR A 123 11.25 -3.68 -11.00
N PHE A 124 11.37 -2.93 -12.10
CA PHE A 124 11.35 -1.47 -12.13
C PHE A 124 10.90 -1.01 -13.52
N ALA A 125 10.04 0.00 -13.65
CA ALA A 125 9.52 0.48 -14.95
C ALA A 125 9.12 -0.68 -15.89
N ASP A 126 9.74 -0.79 -17.07
CA ASP A 126 9.51 -1.85 -18.06
C ASP A 126 10.46 -3.05 -17.93
N TYR A 127 11.37 -3.03 -16.94
CA TYR A 127 12.36 -4.07 -16.74
C TYR A 127 11.74 -5.32 -16.14
N LYS A 128 11.91 -6.45 -16.82
CA LYS A 128 11.55 -7.77 -16.31
C LYS A 128 12.74 -8.44 -15.64
N ALA A 129 12.46 -9.46 -14.84
CA ALA A 129 13.47 -10.31 -14.21
C ALA A 129 13.05 -11.78 -14.34
N THR A 130 14.02 -12.67 -14.34
CA THR A 130 13.76 -14.11 -14.41
C THR A 130 13.18 -14.63 -13.10
N LYS A 131 12.57 -15.81 -13.13
CA LYS A 131 12.09 -16.50 -11.93
C LYS A 131 13.17 -16.61 -10.83
N GLU A 132 14.41 -16.91 -11.20
CA GLU A 132 15.52 -17.05 -10.25
C GLU A 132 15.89 -15.71 -9.61
N GLU A 133 15.88 -14.63 -10.39
CA GLU A 133 16.12 -13.27 -9.91
C GLU A 133 15.01 -12.85 -8.95
N TRP A 134 13.74 -13.04 -9.35
CA TRP A 134 12.58 -12.79 -8.49
C TRP A 134 12.68 -13.55 -7.18
N ARG A 135 13.06 -14.83 -7.22
CA ARG A 135 13.23 -15.63 -6.01
C ARG A 135 14.29 -15.04 -5.09
N ARG A 136 15.43 -14.61 -5.62
CA ARG A 136 16.50 -13.97 -4.82
C ARG A 136 16.01 -12.66 -4.21
N MET A 137 15.37 -11.80 -5.00
CA MET A 137 14.86 -10.49 -4.57
C MET A 137 13.78 -10.61 -3.48
N LEU A 138 12.81 -11.51 -3.68
CA LEU A 138 11.72 -11.72 -2.74
C LEU A 138 12.21 -12.39 -1.44
N GLN A 139 13.24 -13.25 -1.52
CA GLN A 139 13.88 -13.81 -0.33
C GLN A 139 14.72 -12.79 0.44
N SER A 140 15.35 -11.83 -0.24
CA SER A 140 16.05 -10.73 0.41
C SER A 140 15.12 -9.66 0.97
N GLY A 141 13.81 -9.76 0.70
CA GLY A 141 12.79 -8.81 1.18
C GLY A 141 12.85 -7.43 0.51
N LEU A 142 13.67 -7.28 -0.54
CA LEU A 142 13.87 -6.02 -1.24
C LEU A 142 13.98 -6.32 -2.74
N VAL A 143 12.98 -5.87 -3.48
CA VAL A 143 12.96 -5.98 -4.93
C VAL A 143 13.71 -4.79 -5.51
N SER A 144 14.93 -5.03 -5.99
CA SER A 144 15.77 -4.03 -6.65
C SER A 144 16.23 -4.52 -8.00
N HIS A 145 16.21 -3.63 -8.99
CA HIS A 145 16.76 -3.91 -10.31
C HIS A 145 18.26 -3.63 -10.29
N LYS A 146 19.09 -4.59 -10.68
CA LYS A 146 20.55 -4.43 -10.82
C LYS A 146 20.96 -4.59 -12.29
N GLU A 147 21.24 -3.48 -12.95
CA GLU A 147 22.11 -3.48 -14.14
C GLU A 147 23.56 -3.29 -13.69
N VAL A 148 24.51 -3.91 -14.40
CA VAL A 148 25.94 -4.06 -14.03
C VAL A 148 26.69 -2.73 -13.79
N ASN A 149 26.06 -1.56 -13.89
CA ASN A 149 26.68 -0.28 -13.55
C ASN A 149 25.80 0.73 -12.78
N ILE A 150 24.56 0.41 -12.39
CA ILE A 150 23.72 1.34 -11.60
C ILE A 150 22.80 0.55 -10.66
N GLU A 151 22.97 0.73 -9.35
CA GLU A 151 22.00 0.26 -8.34
C GLU A 151 20.92 1.32 -8.13
N PHE A 152 19.67 1.00 -8.50
CA PHE A 152 18.51 1.77 -8.10
C PHE A 152 17.91 1.12 -6.84
N ILE A 153 18.04 1.79 -5.69
CA ILE A 153 17.49 1.38 -4.40
C ILE A 153 16.15 2.06 -4.16
#